data_AF-A0A7W8QYK4-F1
#
_entry.id   AF-A0A7W8QYK4-F1
#
_cell.length_a   1.000
_cell.length_b   1.000
_cell.length_c   1.000
_cell.angle_alpha   90.00
_cell.angle_beta   90.00
_cell.angle_gamma   90.00
#
_symmetry.space_group_name_H-M   'P 1'
#
loop_
_entity.id
_entity.type
_entity.pdbx_description
1 polymer ?
#
loop_
_entity_poly.entity_id
_entity_poly.type
_entity_poly.pdbx_seq_one_letter_code
_entity_poly.pdbx_strand_id
1 'polypeptide(L)'
;MKYKILKTEEAYNAAVHRIEEVFDAKPGSAAFDELELLSLLVKDYEDRYYPMPEPDPIAVMKLKMDEMGLKNKDLIPIIGSESHVSSVLSGRRKLTLDMARSLAAFLKLPARVFINDRYGMEHYAPETRYFADMHIPNTEIKPRVHTDRVDRKPKKQ
;
A
#
# COMPACT_ATOMS: atom_id res chain seq x y z
N MET A 1 -6.75 20.93 -25.35
CA MET A 1 -5.35 20.54 -25.04
C MET A 1 -5.25 19.01 -24.98
N LYS A 2 -4.06 18.43 -25.22
CA LYS A 2 -3.84 16.98 -25.14
C LYS A 2 -2.88 16.70 -23.99
N TYR A 3 -3.41 16.40 -22.80
CA TYR A 3 -2.59 15.99 -21.66
C TYR A 3 -2.03 14.59 -21.89
N LYS A 4 -0.86 14.35 -21.30
CA LYS A 4 -0.16 13.06 -21.30
C LYS A 4 0.08 12.65 -19.85
N ILE A 5 0.32 11.36 -19.65
CA ILE A 5 0.76 10.82 -18.37
C ILE A 5 2.02 11.57 -17.89
N LEU A 6 2.00 11.99 -16.62
CA LEU A 6 3.11 12.65 -15.97
C LEU A 6 4.20 11.61 -15.68
N LYS A 7 5.44 11.91 -16.04
CA LYS A 7 6.58 10.99 -15.90
C LYS A 7 7.82 11.63 -15.25
N THR A 8 7.79 12.94 -15.09
CA THR A 8 8.90 13.72 -14.52
C THR A 8 8.35 14.69 -13.49
N GLU A 9 9.21 15.09 -12.57
CA GLU A 9 8.85 16.01 -11.48
C GLU A 9 8.48 17.40 -12.01
N GLU A 10 9.12 17.86 -13.10
CA GLU A 10 8.80 19.14 -13.73
C GLU A 10 7.38 19.15 -14.32
N ALA A 11 6.98 18.05 -14.97
CA ALA A 11 5.63 17.91 -15.50
C ALA A 11 4.58 17.82 -14.38
N TYR A 12 4.93 17.16 -13.28
CA TYR A 12 4.12 17.11 -12.06
C TYR A 12 3.94 18.51 -11.46
N ASN A 13 5.02 19.25 -11.21
CA ASN A 13 4.96 20.60 -10.63
C ASN A 13 4.18 21.57 -11.52
N ALA A 14 4.33 21.48 -12.85
CA ALA A 14 3.55 22.27 -13.79
C ALA A 14 2.05 21.94 -13.72
N ALA A 15 1.69 20.66 -13.56
CA ALA A 15 0.30 20.23 -13.40
C ALA A 15 -0.29 20.73 -12.07
N VAL A 16 0.47 20.65 -10.96
CA VAL A 16 0.05 21.17 -9.65
C VAL A 16 -0.17 22.68 -9.71
N HIS A 17 0.78 23.45 -10.26
CA HIS A 17 0.63 24.90 -10.43
C HIS A 17 -0.60 25.24 -11.29
N ARG A 18 -0.85 24.46 -12.34
CA ARG A 18 -2.03 24.67 -13.18
C ARG A 18 -3.34 24.39 -12.42
N ILE A 19 -3.38 23.36 -11.59
CA ILE A 19 -4.52 23.08 -10.70
C ILE A 19 -4.80 24.28 -9.80
N GLU A 20 -3.76 24.88 -9.20
CA GLU A 20 -3.91 26.07 -8.35
C GLU A 20 -4.57 27.24 -9.11
N GLU A 21 -4.19 27.46 -10.37
CA GLU A 21 -4.78 28.51 -11.22
C GLU A 21 -6.27 28.26 -11.56
N VAL A 22 -6.69 27.00 -11.69
CA VAL A 22 -8.07 26.63 -12.07
C VAL A 22 -8.89 26.05 -10.92
N PHE A 23 -8.39 26.15 -9.68
CA PHE A 23 -8.98 25.49 -8.52
C PHE A 23 -10.44 25.91 -8.26
N ASP A 24 -10.75 27.19 -8.47
CA ASP A 24 -12.10 27.77 -8.29
C ASP A 24 -12.98 27.65 -9.55
N ALA A 25 -12.59 26.83 -10.53
CA ALA A 25 -13.38 26.62 -11.75
C ALA A 25 -14.77 26.08 -11.42
N LYS A 26 -15.79 26.63 -12.07
CA LYS A 26 -17.18 26.21 -11.83
C LYS A 26 -17.48 24.88 -12.53
N PRO A 27 -18.24 23.98 -11.89
CA PRO A 27 -18.71 22.74 -12.52
C PRO A 27 -19.34 23.00 -13.89
N GLY A 28 -19.00 22.15 -14.87
CA GLY A 28 -19.48 22.27 -16.25
C GLY A 28 -18.74 23.31 -17.11
N SER A 29 -17.72 23.97 -16.58
CA SER A 29 -16.79 24.77 -17.38
C SER A 29 -15.64 23.93 -17.92
N ALA A 30 -15.07 24.32 -19.06
CA ALA A 30 -13.89 23.64 -19.60
C ALA A 30 -12.67 23.67 -18.65
N ALA A 31 -12.58 24.69 -17.78
CA ALA A 31 -11.55 24.77 -16.75
C ALA A 31 -11.77 23.75 -15.63
N PHE A 32 -13.02 23.38 -15.34
CA PHE A 32 -13.34 22.32 -14.38
C PHE A 32 -13.03 20.94 -14.96
N ASP A 33 -13.34 20.71 -16.24
CA ASP A 33 -12.94 19.47 -16.92
C ASP A 33 -11.40 19.31 -16.94
N GLU A 34 -10.67 20.43 -17.12
CA GLU A 34 -9.22 20.47 -17.01
C GLU A 34 -8.75 20.14 -15.59
N LEU A 35 -9.36 20.76 -14.56
CA LEU A 35 -9.06 20.53 -13.15
C LEU A 35 -9.23 19.05 -12.77
N GLU A 36 -10.33 18.42 -13.18
CA GLU A 36 -10.61 17.01 -12.91
C GLU A 36 -9.55 16.10 -13.55
N LEU A 37 -9.20 16.36 -14.81
CA LEU A 37 -8.19 15.57 -15.52
C LEU A 37 -6.80 15.73 -14.91
N LEU A 38 -6.38 16.97 -14.59
CA LEU A 38 -5.09 17.23 -13.98
C LEU A 38 -4.99 16.60 -12.59
N SER A 39 -6.07 16.66 -11.80
CA SER A 39 -6.13 16.04 -10.48
C SER A 39 -5.94 14.53 -10.56
N LEU A 40 -6.53 13.87 -11.56
CA LEU A 40 -6.31 12.43 -11.80
C LEU A 40 -4.84 12.12 -12.18
N LEU A 41 -4.24 12.95 -13.03
CA LEU A 41 -2.85 12.78 -13.48
C LEU A 41 -1.84 13.02 -12.35
N VAL A 42 -2.07 14.03 -11.52
CA VAL A 42 -1.28 14.34 -10.32
C VAL A 42 -1.37 13.17 -9.35
N LYS A 43 -2.58 12.69 -9.04
CA LYS A 43 -2.78 11.52 -8.18
C LYS A 43 -2.04 10.28 -8.69
N ASP A 44 -2.13 9.97 -9.98
CA ASP A 44 -1.42 8.82 -10.58
C ASP A 44 0.10 8.96 -10.49
N TYR A 45 0.63 10.18 -10.55
CA TYR A 45 2.05 10.44 -10.31
C TYR A 45 2.41 10.26 -8.83
N GLU A 46 1.64 10.85 -7.91
CA GLU A 46 1.86 10.73 -6.47
C GLU A 46 1.79 9.27 -5.99
N ASP A 47 0.82 8.49 -6.45
CA ASP A 47 0.70 7.07 -6.09
C ASP A 47 1.96 6.27 -6.52
N ARG A 48 2.62 6.66 -7.62
CA ARG A 48 3.82 5.99 -8.15
C ARG A 48 5.11 6.45 -7.48
N TYR A 49 5.24 7.74 -7.15
CA TYR A 49 6.51 8.35 -6.73
C TYR A 49 6.53 8.82 -5.26
N TYR A 50 5.37 9.11 -4.68
CA TYR A 50 5.19 9.56 -3.30
C TYR A 50 4.15 8.71 -2.55
N PRO A 51 4.32 7.38 -2.48
CA PRO A 51 3.38 6.54 -1.76
C PRO A 51 3.31 6.97 -0.29
N MET A 52 2.10 7.30 0.17
CA MET A 52 1.89 7.67 1.57
C MET A 52 2.33 6.51 2.46
N PRO A 53 3.15 6.77 3.50
CA PRO A 53 3.54 5.71 4.40
C PRO A 53 2.29 5.15 5.09
N GLU A 54 2.13 3.83 5.06
CA GLU A 54 1.05 3.21 5.81
C GLU A 54 1.20 3.53 7.31
N PRO A 55 0.10 3.86 8.00
CA PRO A 55 0.16 4.20 9.41
C PRO A 55 0.58 2.97 10.22
N ASP A 56 1.41 3.17 11.25
CA ASP A 56 1.82 2.08 12.14
C ASP A 56 0.58 1.49 12.83
N PRO A 57 0.27 0.19 12.63
CA PRO A 57 -0.91 -0.44 13.21
C PRO A 57 -1.01 -0.28 14.73
N ILE A 58 0.13 -0.26 15.43
CA ILE A 58 0.19 -0.11 16.88
C ILE A 58 -0.15 1.32 17.28
N ALA A 59 0.37 2.32 16.55
CA ALA A 59 0.04 3.72 16.78
C ALA A 59 -1.47 3.96 16.57
N VAL A 60 -2.04 3.43 15.49
CA VAL A 60 -3.48 3.54 15.23
C VAL A 60 -4.31 2.85 16.30
N MET A 61 -3.89 1.66 16.75
CA MET A 61 -4.53 0.95 17.86
C MET A 61 -4.56 1.80 19.13
N LYS A 62 -3.42 2.38 19.52
CA LYS A 62 -3.31 3.20 20.74
C LYS A 62 -4.17 4.44 20.67
N LEU A 63 -4.16 5.13 19.52
CA LEU A 63 -5.03 6.28 19.28
C LEU A 63 -6.50 5.88 19.43
N LYS A 64 -6.89 4.75 18.84
CA LYS A 64 -8.27 4.29 18.91
C LYS A 64 -8.68 3.86 20.31
N MET A 65 -7.77 3.24 21.06
CA MET A 65 -7.98 2.92 22.47
C MET A 65 -8.20 4.20 23.29
N ASP A 66 -7.41 5.25 23.06
CA ASP A 66 -7.54 6.53 23.75
C ASP A 66 -8.89 7.20 23.46
N GLU A 67 -9.28 7.29 22.18
CA GLU A 67 -10.61 7.79 21.77
C GLU A 67 -11.78 7.05 22.45
N MET A 68 -11.61 5.75 22.69
CA MET A 68 -12.63 4.89 23.29
C MET A 68 -12.50 4.76 24.81
N GLY A 69 -11.50 5.39 25.44
CA GLY A 69 -11.23 5.28 26.87
C GLY A 69 -10.80 3.87 27.33
N LEU A 70 -10.24 3.07 26.43
CA LEU A 70 -9.83 1.68 26.67
C LEU A 70 -8.45 1.60 27.34
N LYS A 71 -8.28 0.61 28.21
CA LYS A 71 -7.02 0.25 28.85
C LYS A 71 -6.46 -1.02 28.23
N ASN A 72 -5.17 -1.29 28.42
CA ASN A 72 -4.51 -2.49 27.92
C ASN A 72 -5.24 -3.78 28.34
N LYS A 73 -5.73 -3.85 29.58
CA LYS A 73 -6.48 -5.01 30.09
C LYS A 73 -7.75 -5.32 29.26
N ASP A 74 -8.32 -4.33 28.60
CA ASP A 74 -9.55 -4.51 27.82
C ASP A 74 -9.27 -5.21 26.48
N LEU A 75 -7.99 -5.35 26.08
CA LEU A 75 -7.56 -6.15 24.94
C LEU A 75 -7.27 -7.62 25.29
N ILE A 76 -7.28 -8.00 26.57
CA ILE A 76 -7.02 -9.39 27.00
C ILE A 76 -7.97 -10.40 26.35
N PRO A 77 -9.29 -10.13 26.23
CA PRO A 77 -10.21 -11.06 25.57
C PRO A 77 -9.91 -11.27 24.07
N ILE A 78 -9.15 -10.35 23.46
CA ILE A 78 -8.86 -10.34 22.02
C ILE A 78 -7.46 -10.92 21.72
N ILE A 79 -6.46 -10.56 22.52
CA ILE A 79 -5.04 -10.91 22.29
C ILE A 79 -4.58 -12.07 23.19
N GLY A 80 -5.26 -12.31 24.32
CA GLY A 80 -4.88 -13.28 25.34
C GLY A 80 -4.26 -12.61 26.57
N SER A 81 -3.17 -13.15 27.10
CA SER A 81 -2.63 -12.70 28.40
C SER A 81 -2.15 -11.23 28.41
N GLU A 82 -2.10 -10.63 29.60
CA GLU A 82 -1.59 -9.26 29.80
C GLU A 82 -0.15 -9.07 29.26
N SER A 83 0.71 -10.08 29.48
CA SER A 83 2.06 -10.10 28.92
C SER A 83 2.06 -10.08 27.39
N HIS A 84 1.09 -10.77 26.77
CA HIS A 84 0.94 -10.79 25.32
C HIS A 84 0.47 -9.42 24.80
N VAL A 85 -0.54 -8.83 25.42
CA VAL A 85 -1.02 -7.48 25.10
C VAL A 85 0.12 -6.46 25.17
N SER A 86 0.87 -6.44 26.26
CA SER A 86 2.01 -5.52 26.44
C SER A 86 3.07 -5.71 25.35
N SER A 87 3.38 -6.97 25.00
CA SER A 87 4.36 -7.29 23.95
C SER A 87 3.91 -6.86 22.55
N VAL A 88 2.61 -6.92 22.27
CA VAL A 88 2.01 -6.43 21.02
C VAL A 88 2.05 -4.90 20.99
N LEU A 89 1.59 -4.22 22.05
CA LEU A 89 1.57 -2.76 22.13
C LEU A 89 2.96 -2.12 22.13
N SER A 90 4.00 -2.89 22.45
CA SER A 90 5.39 -2.46 22.37
C SER A 90 6.08 -2.85 21.06
N GLY A 91 5.39 -3.52 20.12
CA GLY A 91 5.94 -3.99 18.85
C GLY A 91 6.93 -5.15 18.96
N ARG A 92 7.08 -5.76 20.14
CA ARG A 92 7.98 -6.93 20.33
C ARG A 92 7.39 -8.21 19.74
N ARG A 93 6.06 -8.29 19.61
CA ARG A 93 5.36 -9.39 18.98
C ARG A 93 4.49 -8.92 17.83
N LYS A 94 4.50 -9.70 16.76
CA LYS A 94 3.69 -9.51 15.57
C LYS A 94 2.22 -9.87 15.83
N LEU A 95 1.30 -9.14 15.21
CA LEU A 95 -0.12 -9.49 15.21
C LEU A 95 -0.32 -10.71 14.31
N THR A 96 -1.04 -11.73 14.78
CA THR A 96 -1.52 -12.79 13.88
C THR A 96 -2.71 -12.27 13.08
N LEU A 97 -3.03 -12.92 11.96
CA LEU A 97 -4.17 -12.55 11.12
C LEU A 97 -5.50 -12.58 11.88
N ASP A 98 -5.68 -13.58 12.76
CA ASP A 98 -6.90 -13.71 13.55
C ASP A 98 -6.99 -12.63 14.65
N MET A 99 -5.86 -12.26 15.25
CA MET A 99 -5.80 -11.11 16.16
C MET A 99 -6.12 -9.80 15.42
N ALA A 100 -5.54 -9.58 14.23
CA ALA A 100 -5.79 -8.41 13.41
C ALA A 100 -7.27 -8.26 13.06
N ARG A 101 -7.93 -9.35 12.64
CA ARG A 101 -9.38 -9.38 12.37
C ARG A 101 -10.21 -9.08 13.62
N SER A 102 -9.84 -9.69 14.75
CA SER A 102 -10.57 -9.51 16.00
C SER A 102 -10.43 -8.09 16.55
N LEU A 103 -9.23 -7.51 16.48
CA LEU A 103 -8.97 -6.10 16.83
C LEU A 103 -9.69 -5.15 15.90
N ALA A 104 -9.71 -5.41 14.60
CA ALA A 104 -10.46 -4.61 13.63
C ALA A 104 -11.96 -4.53 13.99
N ALA A 105 -12.57 -5.68 14.30
CA ALA A 105 -13.96 -5.73 14.74
C ALA A 105 -14.17 -5.00 16.07
N PHE A 106 -13.31 -5.24 17.06
CA PHE A 106 -13.42 -4.65 18.39
C PHE A 106 -13.24 -3.13 18.41
N LEU A 107 -12.23 -2.62 17.70
CA LEU A 107 -11.88 -1.21 17.62
C LEU A 107 -12.66 -0.45 16.52
N LYS A 108 -13.51 -1.16 15.77
CA LYS A 108 -14.30 -0.63 14.66
C LYS A 108 -13.44 0.06 13.60
N LEU A 109 -12.33 -0.60 13.23
CA LEU A 109 -11.37 -0.14 12.24
C LEU A 109 -11.31 -1.12 11.06
N PRO A 110 -11.02 -0.67 9.83
CA PRO A 110 -10.82 -1.57 8.70
C PRO A 110 -9.68 -2.56 8.97
N ALA A 111 -9.86 -3.84 8.64
CA ALA A 111 -8.85 -4.87 8.89
C ALA A 111 -7.49 -4.56 8.23
N ARG A 112 -7.48 -3.88 7.07
CA ARG A 112 -6.26 -3.44 6.38
C ARG A 112 -5.32 -2.60 7.27
N VAL A 113 -5.84 -1.91 8.28
CA VAL A 113 -5.03 -1.12 9.23
C VAL A 113 -4.09 -2.02 10.03
N PHE A 114 -4.47 -3.27 10.27
CA PHE A 114 -3.71 -4.23 11.08
C PHE A 114 -2.98 -5.28 10.25
N ILE A 115 -3.19 -5.27 8.93
CA ILE A 115 -2.61 -6.20 7.97
C ILE A 115 -1.61 -5.41 7.13
N ASN A 116 -0.39 -5.24 7.64
CA ASN A 116 0.75 -4.71 6.90
C ASN A 116 1.89 -5.72 6.96
N ASP A 117 2.61 -5.87 5.85
CA ASP A 117 3.73 -6.80 5.66
C ASP A 117 4.80 -6.72 6.77
N ARG A 118 4.96 -5.56 7.42
CA ARG A 118 5.86 -5.37 8.58
C ARG A 118 5.51 -6.26 9.78
N TYR A 119 4.25 -6.68 9.92
CA TYR A 119 3.79 -7.51 11.03
C TYR A 119 3.31 -8.91 10.65
N GLY A 120 3.51 -9.39 9.41
CA GLY A 120 3.24 -10.80 9.13
C GLY A 120 3.01 -11.24 7.69
N MET A 121 3.61 -10.62 6.68
CA MET A 121 3.49 -11.09 5.29
C MET A 121 4.85 -11.06 4.60
N GLU A 122 5.67 -12.09 4.77
CA GLU A 122 6.87 -12.28 3.92
C GLU A 122 6.52 -12.71 2.48
N HIS A 123 5.22 -12.89 2.16
CA HIS A 123 4.78 -13.44 0.88
C HIS A 123 3.63 -12.70 0.20
N TYR A 124 3.20 -11.55 0.70
CA TYR A 124 2.40 -10.64 -0.12
C TYR A 124 3.36 -9.64 -0.74
N ALA A 125 3.93 -9.97 -1.90
CA ALA A 125 4.59 -8.94 -2.70
C ALA A 125 3.48 -8.06 -3.29
N PRO A 126 3.34 -6.78 -2.90
CA PRO A 126 2.37 -5.89 -3.53
C PRO A 126 2.91 -5.53 -4.90
N GLU A 127 2.70 -6.39 -5.91
CA GLU A 127 3.06 -6.18 -7.32
C GLU A 127 4.42 -5.48 -7.59
N THR A 128 5.42 -5.65 -6.72
CA THR A 128 6.75 -5.04 -6.88
C THR A 128 7.56 -5.71 -8.00
N ARG A 129 6.95 -6.63 -8.74
CA ARG A 129 7.42 -7.02 -10.08
C ARG A 129 7.41 -5.87 -11.09
N TYR A 130 6.73 -4.75 -10.83
CA TYR A 130 6.81 -3.56 -11.70
C TYR A 130 8.14 -2.79 -11.60
N PHE A 131 9.01 -3.08 -10.63
CA PHE A 131 10.26 -2.33 -10.41
C PHE A 131 11.55 -3.10 -10.69
N ALA A 132 11.50 -4.42 -10.96
CA ALA A 132 12.70 -5.19 -11.30
C ALA A 132 13.15 -5.02 -12.76
N ASP A 133 12.26 -4.55 -13.64
CA ASP A 133 12.50 -4.45 -15.10
C ASP A 133 12.87 -3.03 -15.57
N MET A 134 13.04 -2.05 -14.67
CA MET A 134 13.64 -0.74 -15.01
C MET A 134 15.10 -0.68 -14.60
N HIS A 135 15.91 -1.55 -15.20
CA HIS A 135 17.24 -1.12 -15.65
C HIS A 135 17.18 -1.04 -17.17
N ILE A 136 17.17 0.19 -17.70
CA ILE A 136 17.39 0.45 -19.11
C ILE A 136 18.91 0.50 -19.32
N PRO A 137 19.51 -0.59 -19.81
CA PRO A 137 20.53 -0.43 -20.83
C PRO A 137 20.23 -1.29 -22.05
N ASN A 138 20.25 -0.65 -23.22
CA ASN A 138 20.14 -1.28 -24.54
C ASN A 138 21.14 -2.44 -24.68
N THR A 139 20.69 -3.69 -24.79
CA THR A 139 21.43 -4.77 -25.46
C THR A 139 20.47 -5.85 -25.98
N GLU A 140 20.74 -6.27 -27.21
CA GLU A 140 19.89 -7.12 -28.07
C GLU A 140 19.54 -8.49 -27.45
N ILE A 141 18.24 -8.83 -27.42
CA ILE A 141 17.76 -10.15 -27.00
C ILE A 141 17.44 -10.98 -28.26
N LYS A 142 18.26 -12.00 -28.54
CA LYS A 142 17.88 -13.06 -29.50
C LYS A 142 16.92 -14.06 -28.82
N PRO A 143 15.83 -14.49 -29.48
CA PRO A 143 14.88 -15.43 -28.88
C PRO A 143 15.48 -16.84 -28.82
N ARG A 144 15.39 -17.49 -27.65
CA ARG A 144 15.66 -18.92 -27.49
C ARG A 144 14.35 -19.69 -27.58
N VAL A 145 14.30 -20.58 -28.58
CA VAL A 145 13.18 -21.47 -28.90
C VAL A 145 12.95 -22.48 -27.77
N HIS A 146 11.69 -22.64 -27.40
CA HIS A 146 11.18 -23.62 -26.46
C HIS A 146 11.12 -25.00 -27.13
N THR A 147 11.69 -26.02 -26.50
CA THR A 147 11.25 -27.40 -26.74
C THR A 147 11.12 -28.12 -25.41
N ASP A 148 9.88 -28.30 -24.98
CA ASP A 148 9.48 -29.36 -24.07
C ASP A 148 9.92 -30.72 -24.60
N ARG A 149 10.34 -31.61 -23.69
CA ARG A 149 10.01 -33.04 -23.71
C ARG A 149 10.37 -33.68 -22.37
N VAL A 150 9.32 -33.94 -21.60
CA VAL A 150 8.97 -35.22 -20.97
C VAL A 150 10.09 -36.27 -20.98
N ASP A 151 10.53 -36.75 -19.81
CA ASP A 151 10.48 -38.18 -19.51
C ASP A 151 10.73 -38.58 -18.05
N ARG A 152 10.26 -39.78 -17.76
CA ARG A 152 9.83 -40.37 -16.49
C ARG A 152 10.98 -40.87 -15.58
N LYS A 153 10.66 -40.97 -14.28
CA LYS A 153 11.38 -41.70 -13.19
C LYS A 153 11.93 -43.08 -13.61
N PRO A 154 12.95 -43.64 -12.90
CA PRO A 154 12.63 -44.53 -11.76
C PRO A 154 13.55 -44.43 -10.53
N LYS A 155 13.00 -44.92 -9.40
CA LYS A 155 13.64 -45.24 -8.11
C LYS A 155 14.81 -46.21 -8.25
N LYS A 156 15.76 -46.14 -7.28
CA LYS A 156 16.51 -47.20 -6.56
C LYS A 156 17.74 -46.52 -5.93
N GLN A 157 18.25 -46.85 -4.74
CA GLN A 157 18.04 -47.95 -3.80
C GLN A 157 18.41 -47.45 -2.40
#